data_AF-A0A7Y5J5H1-F1
#
_entry.id   AF-A0A7Y5J5H1-F1
#
_cell.length_a   1.000
_cell.length_b   1.000
_cell.length_c   1.000
_cell.angle_alpha   90.00
_cell.angle_beta   90.00
_cell.angle_gamma   90.00
#
_symmetry.space_group_name_H-M   'P 1'
#
loop_
_entity.id
_entity.type
_entity.pdbx_description
1 polymer ?
#
loop_
_entity_poly.entity_id
_entity_poly.type
_entity_poly.pdbx_seq_one_letter_code
_entity_poly.pdbx_strand_id
1 'polypeptide(L)'
;MKNLQSAILYILLATIWISVSEFVRNEFLVKSYWTEHYESLGLTFPAEPLNGAIWGLWSLLFAIAIYIISRRFSLLETTLLSWFVGFVLMWVVIGNLSVLPYGMLVFAIPLSLLEAYVATLILVKLSK
;
A
#
# COMPACT_ATOMS: atom_id res chain seq x y z
N MET A 1 -18.29 22.64 2.89
CA MET A 1 -16.99 22.19 3.43
C MET A 1 -17.25 21.06 4.40
N LYS A 2 -16.79 19.82 4.11
CA LYS A 2 -16.89 18.75 5.11
C LYS A 2 -15.96 19.08 6.29
N ASN A 3 -16.41 18.84 7.52
CA ASN A 3 -15.67 19.22 8.71
C ASN A 3 -14.39 18.36 8.87
N LEU A 4 -13.40 18.87 9.61
CA LEU A 4 -12.12 18.20 9.86
C LEU A 4 -12.30 16.78 10.45
N GLN A 5 -13.34 16.60 11.27
CA GLN A 5 -13.70 15.31 11.87
C GLN A 5 -14.02 14.26 10.80
N SER A 6 -14.75 14.65 9.76
CA SER A 6 -15.04 13.76 8.62
C SER A 6 -13.75 13.42 7.88
N ALA A 7 -12.85 14.37 7.63
CA ALA A 7 -11.58 14.06 6.97
C ALA A 7 -10.75 13.01 7.75
N ILE A 8 -10.61 13.20 9.06
CA ILE A 8 -9.88 12.27 9.93
C ILE A 8 -10.50 10.87 9.89
N LEU A 9 -11.83 10.76 10.03
CA LEU A 9 -12.52 9.47 10.04
C LEU A 9 -12.22 8.65 8.79
N TYR A 10 -12.32 9.24 7.60
CA TYR A 10 -12.11 8.48 6.37
C TYR A 10 -10.63 8.20 6.08
N ILE A 11 -9.71 9.06 6.54
CA ILE A 11 -8.28 8.73 6.52
C ILE A 11 -8.03 7.49 7.37
N LEU A 12 -8.64 7.39 8.56
CA LEU A 12 -8.52 6.20 9.41
C LEU A 12 -9.17 4.97 8.74
N LEU A 13 -10.35 5.10 8.13
CA LEU A 13 -10.98 4.01 7.39
C LEU A 13 -10.12 3.52 6.21
N ALA A 14 -9.54 4.45 5.45
CA ALA A 14 -8.62 4.11 4.36
C ALA A 14 -7.34 3.45 4.90
N THR A 15 -6.81 3.93 6.03
CA THR A 15 -5.64 3.34 6.69
C THR A 15 -5.92 1.90 7.11
N ILE A 16 -7.08 1.64 7.72
CA ILE A 16 -7.51 0.29 8.11
C ILE A 16 -7.62 -0.60 6.89
N TRP A 17 -8.26 -0.12 5.83
CA TRP A 17 -8.38 -0.86 4.57
C TRP A 17 -7.01 -1.24 3.98
N ILE A 18 -6.10 -0.27 3.85
CA ILE A 18 -4.73 -0.48 3.36
C ILE A 18 -4.00 -1.50 4.24
N SER A 19 -4.06 -1.33 5.57
CA SER A 19 -3.39 -2.22 6.52
C SER A 19 -3.89 -3.66 6.42
N VAL A 20 -5.22 -3.85 6.29
CA VAL A 20 -5.81 -5.18 6.12
C VAL A 20 -5.41 -5.79 4.78
N SER A 21 -5.40 -5.00 3.71
CA SER A 21 -4.99 -5.48 2.38
C SER A 21 -3.52 -5.88 2.33
N GLU A 22 -2.63 -5.06 2.91
CA GLU A 22 -1.21 -5.36 3.09
C GLU A 22 -1.00 -6.64 3.90
N PHE A 23 -1.69 -6.76 5.04
CA PHE A 23 -1.56 -7.94 5.90
C PHE A 23 -2.02 -9.21 5.19
N VAL A 24 -3.21 -9.19 4.57
CA VAL A 24 -3.75 -10.36 3.87
C VAL A 24 -2.81 -10.79 2.74
N ARG A 25 -2.31 -9.83 1.96
CA ARG A 25 -1.39 -10.11 0.86
C ARG A 25 -0.06 -10.66 1.36
N ASN A 26 0.62 -9.96 2.27
CA ASN A 26 1.96 -10.31 2.70
C ASN A 26 2.01 -11.54 3.59
N GLU A 27 1.02 -11.75 4.46
CA GLU A 27 1.03 -12.88 5.40
C GLU A 27 0.51 -14.17 4.77
N PHE A 28 -0.55 -14.11 3.95
CA PHE A 28 -1.19 -15.32 3.42
C PHE A 28 -0.86 -15.65 1.96
N LEU A 29 -0.59 -14.65 1.11
CA LEU A 29 -0.42 -14.89 -0.33
C LEU A 29 1.04 -14.91 -0.77
N VAL A 30 1.86 -13.98 -0.28
CA VAL A 30 3.23 -13.78 -0.80
C VAL A 30 4.34 -14.05 0.21
N LYS A 31 4.02 -14.53 1.42
CA LYS A 31 5.02 -14.79 2.47
C LYS A 31 6.12 -15.74 2.01
N SER A 32 5.75 -16.85 1.38
CA SER A 32 6.72 -17.84 0.89
C SER A 32 7.68 -17.25 -0.15
N TYR A 33 7.17 -16.44 -1.08
CA TYR A 33 8.00 -15.75 -2.08
C TYR A 33 9.07 -14.87 -1.42
N TRP A 34 8.71 -14.17 -0.35
CA TRP A 34 9.67 -13.36 0.41
C TRP A 34 10.70 -14.21 1.14
N THR A 35 10.25 -15.21 1.90
CA THR A 35 11.15 -16.01 2.73
C THR A 35 12.12 -16.85 1.90
N GLU A 36 11.63 -17.50 0.84
CA GLU A 36 12.45 -18.32 -0.05
C GLU A 36 13.46 -17.46 -0.83
N HIS A 37 13.05 -16.28 -1.31
CA HIS A 37 13.96 -15.36 -2.00
C HIS A 37 15.06 -14.85 -1.07
N TYR A 38 14.71 -14.41 0.14
CA TYR A 38 15.71 -13.96 1.12
C TYR A 38 16.66 -15.09 1.51
N GLU A 39 16.15 -16.32 1.72
CA GLU A 39 16.98 -17.49 2.00
C GLU A 39 17.94 -17.79 0.84
N SER A 40 17.48 -17.68 -0.41
CA SER A 40 18.34 -17.84 -1.60
C SER A 40 19.47 -16.80 -1.70
N LEU A 41 19.28 -15.63 -1.08
CA LEU A 41 20.29 -14.58 -0.96
C LEU A 41 21.20 -14.77 0.27
N GLY A 42 20.98 -15.80 1.09
CA GLY A 42 21.66 -15.99 2.37
C GLY A 42 21.27 -14.97 3.43
N LEU A 43 20.08 -14.37 3.30
CA LEU A 43 19.52 -13.36 4.20
C LEU A 43 18.35 -13.92 5.00
N THR A 44 18.13 -13.39 6.20
CA THR A 44 16.92 -13.67 6.98
C THR A 44 15.83 -12.65 6.62
N PHE A 45 14.65 -13.11 6.26
CA PHE A 45 13.51 -12.22 6.00
C PHE A 45 13.06 -11.53 7.31
N PRO A 46 12.96 -10.18 7.35
CA PRO A 46 12.67 -9.44 8.57
C PRO A 46 11.17 -9.49 8.92
N ALA A 47 10.69 -10.63 9.42
CA ALA A 47 9.28 -10.86 9.79
C ALA A 47 8.91 -10.40 11.22
N GLU A 48 9.74 -9.58 11.87
CA GLU A 48 9.49 -9.14 13.24
C GLU A 48 8.21 -8.27 13.36
N PRO A 49 7.49 -8.32 14.49
CA PRO A 49 6.29 -7.51 14.71
C PRO A 49 6.51 -6.00 14.53
N LEU A 50 7.72 -5.52 14.81
CA LEU A 50 8.11 -4.13 14.60
C LEU A 50 7.96 -3.72 13.13
N ASN A 51 8.32 -4.59 12.18
CA ASN A 51 8.15 -4.29 10.75
C ASN A 51 6.68 -4.18 10.39
N GLY A 52 5.81 -5.01 10.99
CA GLY A 52 4.36 -4.87 10.85
C GLY A 52 3.85 -3.50 11.33
N ALA A 53 4.39 -2.96 12.42
CA ALA A 53 4.05 -1.61 12.87
C ALA A 53 4.51 -0.52 11.89
N ILE A 54 5.69 -0.70 11.27
CA ILE A 54 6.18 0.20 10.21
C ILE A 54 5.26 0.16 8.98
N TRP A 55 4.76 -1.01 8.59
CA TRP A 55 3.74 -1.13 7.53
C TRP A 55 2.44 -0.42 7.89
N GLY A 56 2.02 -0.47 9.15
CA GLY A 56 0.87 0.31 9.64
C GLY A 56 1.09 1.83 9.54
N LEU A 57 2.29 2.31 9.91
CA LEU A 57 2.65 3.71 9.75
C LEU A 57 2.68 4.12 8.27
N TRP A 58 3.28 3.31 7.41
CA TRP A 58 3.27 3.52 5.95
C TRP A 58 1.84 3.59 5.42
N SER A 59 0.93 2.72 5.88
CA SER A 59 -0.48 2.72 5.48
C SER A 59 -1.18 4.04 5.80
N LEU A 60 -0.90 4.61 6.98
CA LEU A 60 -1.43 5.91 7.39
C LEU A 60 -0.89 7.04 6.52
N LEU A 61 0.43 7.07 6.29
CA LEU A 61 1.07 8.08 5.44
C LEU A 61 0.56 8.00 4.01
N PHE A 62 0.36 6.79 3.49
CA PHE A 62 -0.19 6.57 2.16
C PHE A 62 -1.65 7.04 2.05
N ALA A 63 -2.50 6.74 3.05
CA ALA A 63 -3.86 7.26 3.11
C ALA A 63 -3.92 8.80 3.11
N ILE A 64 -3.03 9.46 3.86
CA ILE A 64 -2.90 10.92 3.87
C ILE A 64 -2.48 11.45 2.49
N ALA A 65 -1.52 10.79 1.83
CA ALA A 65 -1.09 11.16 0.49
C ALA A 65 -2.24 11.04 -0.53
N ILE A 66 -2.98 9.92 -0.53
CA ILE A 66 -4.17 9.73 -1.37
C ILE A 66 -5.19 10.83 -1.12
N TYR A 67 -5.45 11.17 0.15
CA TYR A 67 -6.38 12.24 0.50
C TYR A 67 -5.96 13.59 -0.11
N ILE A 68 -4.68 13.97 0.00
CA ILE A 68 -4.15 15.22 -0.57
C ILE A 68 -4.30 15.22 -2.09
N ILE A 69 -3.92 14.13 -2.76
CA ILE A 69 -4.02 13.98 -4.22
C ILE A 69 -5.48 14.07 -4.69
N SER A 70 -6.41 13.43 -3.96
CA SER A 70 -7.84 13.42 -4.27
C SER A 70 -8.51 14.80 -4.27
N ARG A 71 -7.85 15.83 -3.72
CA ARG A 71 -8.34 17.21 -3.74
C ARG A 71 -8.18 17.88 -5.11
N ARG A 72 -7.35 17.33 -5.99
CA ARG A 72 -7.00 17.92 -7.29
C ARG A 72 -7.37 17.04 -8.47
N PHE A 73 -7.43 15.73 -8.26
CA PHE A 73 -7.58 14.75 -9.33
C PHE A 73 -8.91 13.99 -9.24
N SER A 74 -9.32 13.38 -10.35
CA SER A 74 -10.44 12.46 -10.40
C SER A 74 -10.12 11.15 -9.67
N LEU A 75 -11.14 10.29 -9.53
CA LEU A 75 -11.00 8.96 -8.91
C LEU A 75 -9.90 8.14 -9.60
N LEU A 76 -9.96 8.01 -10.93
CA LEU A 76 -9.02 7.18 -11.68
C LEU A 76 -7.60 7.75 -11.65
N GLU A 77 -7.46 9.06 -11.84
CA GLU A 77 -6.16 9.75 -11.76
C GLU A 77 -5.54 9.61 -10.37
N THR A 78 -6.33 9.78 -9.31
CA THR A 78 -5.85 9.62 -7.92
C THR A 78 -5.41 8.18 -7.67
N THR A 79 -6.20 7.19 -8.11
CA THR A 79 -5.85 5.77 -7.97
C THR A 79 -4.54 5.43 -8.68
N LEU A 80 -4.41 5.78 -9.96
CA LEU A 80 -3.24 5.43 -10.75
C LEU A 80 -1.98 6.16 -10.26
N LEU A 81 -2.10 7.45 -9.93
CA LEU A 81 -0.97 8.21 -9.40
C LEU A 81 -0.54 7.69 -8.02
N SER A 82 -1.49 7.42 -7.12
CA SER A 82 -1.19 6.90 -5.79
C SER A 82 -0.58 5.51 -5.87
N TRP A 83 -1.11 4.63 -6.72
CA TRP A 83 -0.56 3.30 -6.94
C TRP A 83 0.88 3.37 -7.49
N PHE A 84 1.12 4.26 -8.46
CA PHE A 84 2.44 4.46 -9.02
C PHE A 84 3.45 4.91 -7.95
N VAL A 85 3.13 5.94 -7.16
CA VAL A 85 4.07 6.47 -6.15
C VAL A 85 4.21 5.58 -4.91
N GLY A 86 3.14 4.90 -4.50
CA GLY A 86 3.13 4.04 -3.32
C GLY A 86 3.77 2.67 -3.55
N PHE A 87 3.63 2.11 -4.75
CA PHE A 87 4.06 0.74 -5.05
C PHE A 87 5.12 0.68 -6.14
N VAL A 88 4.84 1.22 -7.32
CA VAL A 88 5.70 1.02 -8.49
C VAL A 88 7.08 1.61 -8.25
N LEU A 89 7.17 2.84 -7.71
CA LEU A 89 8.45 3.46 -7.36
C LEU A 89 9.23 2.64 -6.32
N MET A 90 8.55 2.09 -5.31
CA MET A 90 9.18 1.21 -4.33
C MET A 90 9.75 -0.04 -5.00
N TRP A 91 8.95 -0.74 -5.82
CA TRP A 91 9.38 -1.94 -6.53
C TRP A 91 10.57 -1.71 -7.45
N VAL A 92 10.66 -0.55 -8.11
CA VAL A 92 11.84 -0.19 -8.90
C VAL A 92 13.08 -0.14 -8.02
N VAL A 93 13.01 0.49 -6.84
CA VAL A 93 14.15 0.59 -5.92
C VAL A 93 14.53 -0.77 -5.36
N ILE A 94 13.58 -1.56 -4.86
CA ILE A 94 13.89 -2.87 -4.27
C ILE A 94 14.26 -3.93 -5.32
N GLY A 95 13.76 -3.77 -6.56
CA GLY A 95 14.19 -4.55 -7.71
C GLY A 95 15.63 -4.25 -8.10
N ASN A 96 16.03 -2.96 -8.09
CA ASN A 96 17.43 -2.56 -8.29
C ASN A 96 18.36 -3.11 -7.20
N LEU A 97 17.88 -3.18 -5.95
CA LEU A 97 18.61 -3.81 -4.84
C LEU A 97 18.62 -5.35 -4.89
N SER A 98 17.97 -5.96 -5.90
CA SER A 98 17.85 -7.42 -6.07
C SER A 98 17.15 -8.15 -4.91
N VAL A 99 16.42 -7.43 -4.05
CA VAL A 99 15.69 -8.02 -2.91
C VAL A 99 14.21 -8.28 -3.22
N LEU A 100 13.71 -7.84 -4.38
CA LEU A 100 12.34 -8.09 -4.82
C LEU A 100 12.18 -9.48 -5.46
N PRO A 101 11.32 -10.36 -4.93
CA PRO A 101 10.98 -11.62 -5.59
C PRO A 101 9.97 -11.37 -6.73
N TYR A 102 10.43 -11.27 -7.98
CA TYR A 102 9.58 -10.94 -9.13
C TYR A 102 8.33 -11.82 -9.30
N GLY A 103 8.38 -13.09 -8.88
CA GLY A 103 7.23 -14.01 -8.92
C GLY A 103 6.03 -13.50 -8.10
N MET A 104 6.25 -12.72 -7.04
CA MET A 104 5.17 -12.16 -6.23
C MET A 104 4.34 -11.12 -6.98
N LEU A 105 4.89 -10.49 -8.03
CA LEU A 105 4.25 -9.37 -8.73
C LEU A 105 2.95 -9.79 -9.42
N VAL A 106 2.80 -11.07 -9.76
CA VAL A 106 1.55 -11.63 -10.30
C VAL A 106 0.37 -11.38 -9.36
N PHE A 107 0.60 -11.44 -8.05
CA PHE A 107 -0.40 -11.13 -7.03
C PHE A 107 -0.30 -9.67 -6.55
N ALA A 108 0.92 -9.15 -6.40
CA ALA A 108 1.13 -7.82 -5.85
C ALA A 108 0.59 -6.69 -6.74
N ILE A 109 0.74 -6.78 -8.07
CA ILE A 109 0.22 -5.79 -9.02
C ILE A 109 -1.31 -5.65 -8.92
N PRO A 110 -2.13 -6.70 -9.16
CA PRO A 110 -3.58 -6.54 -9.15
C PRO A 110 -4.12 -6.17 -7.77
N LEU A 111 -3.56 -6.73 -6.69
CA LEU A 111 -4.04 -6.48 -5.33
C LEU A 111 -3.69 -5.07 -4.85
N SER A 112 -2.48 -4.57 -5.10
CA SER A 112 -2.10 -3.20 -4.72
C SER A 112 -2.85 -2.14 -5.53
N LEU A 113 -3.18 -2.42 -6.79
CA LEU A 113 -4.02 -1.54 -7.60
C LEU A 113 -5.45 -1.48 -7.05
N LEU A 114 -6.02 -2.63 -6.69
CA LEU A 114 -7.33 -2.71 -6.03
C LEU A 114 -7.32 -1.99 -4.67
N GLU A 115 -6.26 -2.17 -3.90
CA GLU A 115 -6.05 -1.52 -2.61
C GLU A 115 -6.08 0.01 -2.76
N ALA A 116 -5.26 0.55 -3.67
CA ALA A 116 -5.21 1.98 -3.96
C ALA A 116 -6.56 2.50 -4.48
N TYR A 117 -7.27 1.72 -5.32
CA TYR A 117 -8.58 2.09 -5.84
C TYR A 117 -9.63 2.21 -4.73
N VAL A 118 -9.74 1.21 -3.85
CA VAL A 118 -10.72 1.23 -2.75
C VAL A 118 -10.37 2.29 -1.72
N ALA A 119 -9.09 2.49 -1.38
CA ALA A 119 -8.66 3.60 -0.54
C ALA A 119 -9.04 4.95 -1.15
N THR A 120 -8.87 5.10 -2.46
CA THR A 120 -9.30 6.30 -3.19
C THR A 120 -10.81 6.46 -3.16
N LEU A 121 -11.60 5.39 -3.33
CA LEU A 121 -13.07 5.45 -3.23
C LEU A 121 -13.55 5.92 -1.87
N ILE A 122 -12.91 5.46 -0.79
CA ILE A 122 -13.19 5.92 0.58
C ILE A 122 -12.94 7.43 0.66
N LEU A 123 -11.81 7.92 0.15
CA LEU A 123 -11.38 9.31 0.32
C LEU A 123 -12.01 10.30 -0.67
N VAL A 124 -12.30 9.91 -1.92
CA VAL A 124 -12.95 10.77 -2.92
C VAL A 124 -14.40 11.07 -2.55
N LYS A 125 -15.09 10.14 -1.86
CA LYS A 125 -16.42 10.41 -1.29
C LYS A 125 -16.42 11.58 -0.29
N LEU A 126 -15.27 12.00 0.24
CA LEU A 126 -15.13 13.24 1.01
C LEU A 126 -14.83 14.46 0.13
N SER A 127 -14.08 14.28 -0.96
CA SER A 127 -13.48 15.39 -1.70
C SER A 127 -14.51 16.23 -2.48
N LYS A 128 -15.47 15.54 -3.10
CA LYS A 128 -16.65 16.12 -3.77
C LYS A 128 -17.86 16.15 -2.83
#